data_AF-A0A8J5APM7-F1
#
_entry.id   AF-A0A8J5APM7-F1
#
_cell.length_a   1.000
_cell.length_b   1.000
_cell.length_c   1.000
_cell.angle_alpha   90.00
_cell.angle_beta   90.00
_cell.angle_gamma   90.00
#
_symmetry.space_group_name_H-M   'P 1'
#
loop_
_entity.id
_entity.type
_entity.pdbx_description
1 polymer ?
#
loop_
_entity_poly.entity_id
_entity_poly.type
_entity_poly.pdbx_seq_one_letter_code
_entity_poly.pdbx_strand_id
1 'polypeptide(L)'
;MSARLFSTASRQAARVAATRVAAISTRSISMAATRPAFKLSAPAVARTIKTISFNGKEDEIVHERADWPQEKLLDYFKNDTIALIGYGSQGYGQGLNMRDNGLNVIIGVRKDGASWKAAQEDGWVPGKNLFDVNEAINKGTIVMNLLSDAAQLSTSPTASPPSSRI
;
A
#
# COMPACT_ATOMS: atom_id res chain seq x y z
N MET A 1 33.74 -51.70 -47.18
CA MET A 1 34.22 -53.08 -46.95
C MET A 1 35.06 -53.10 -45.68
N SER A 2 34.77 -54.07 -44.79
CA SER A 2 35.45 -54.45 -43.53
C SER A 2 35.51 -53.45 -42.36
N ALA A 3 35.31 -53.82 -41.10
CA ALA A 3 34.65 -54.95 -40.42
C ALA A 3 34.58 -54.56 -38.92
N ARG A 4 33.51 -54.94 -38.22
CA ARG A 4 33.36 -54.82 -36.76
C ARG A 4 34.06 -56.01 -36.07
N LEU A 5 34.60 -55.81 -34.87
CA LEU A 5 34.76 -56.89 -33.88
C LEU A 5 34.40 -56.36 -32.47
N PHE A 6 33.53 -57.13 -31.81
CA PHE A 6 33.05 -56.97 -30.43
C PHE A 6 33.96 -57.72 -29.45
N SER A 7 34.08 -57.25 -28.21
CA SER A 7 34.24 -58.08 -27.00
C SER A 7 33.72 -57.30 -25.78
N THR A 8 32.50 -57.54 -25.29
CA THR A 8 32.09 -58.52 -24.24
C THR A 8 32.74 -58.36 -22.86
N ALA A 9 31.87 -58.06 -21.90
CA ALA A 9 31.79 -58.57 -20.52
C ALA A 9 32.81 -58.04 -19.48
N SER A 10 32.52 -57.97 -18.18
CA SER A 10 31.31 -57.89 -17.34
C SER A 10 31.80 -57.92 -15.87
N ARG A 11 30.98 -57.44 -14.92
CA ARG A 11 30.98 -57.72 -13.46
C ARG A 11 32.09 -57.01 -12.63
N GLN A 12 31.78 -56.03 -11.78
CA GLN A 12 31.04 -56.06 -10.51
C GLN A 12 31.92 -56.44 -9.30
N ALA A 13 31.71 -55.68 -8.23
CA ALA A 13 31.97 -55.96 -6.80
C ALA A 13 33.05 -55.13 -6.11
N ALA A 14 32.60 -54.55 -4.99
CA ALA A 14 33.22 -53.60 -4.10
C ALA A 14 34.23 -54.22 -3.13
N ARG A 15 35.08 -53.36 -2.52
CA ARG A 15 35.63 -53.49 -1.15
C ARG A 15 36.11 -52.09 -0.72
N VAL A 16 35.31 -51.36 0.06
CA VAL A 16 35.45 -51.16 1.53
C VAL A 16 36.82 -50.61 1.93
N ALA A 17 36.86 -49.30 2.19
CA ALA A 17 37.78 -48.70 3.16
C ALA A 17 36.98 -47.63 3.93
N ALA A 18 36.39 -48.07 5.04
CA ALA A 18 35.74 -47.20 6.00
C ALA A 18 36.81 -46.48 6.82
N THR A 19 37.09 -45.21 6.49
CA THR A 19 37.93 -44.36 7.33
C THR A 19 37.05 -43.63 8.33
N ARG A 20 37.46 -43.72 9.59
CA ARG A 20 36.68 -43.47 10.78
C ARG A 20 36.25 -42.01 10.97
N VAL A 21 35.10 -41.91 11.60
CA VAL A 21 34.42 -40.77 12.19
C VAL A 21 35.37 -39.86 12.99
N ALA A 22 35.44 -38.59 12.60
CA ALA A 22 35.69 -37.50 13.52
C ALA A 22 34.47 -36.58 13.44
N ALA A 23 33.58 -36.72 14.41
CA ALA A 23 32.41 -35.87 14.56
C ALA A 23 32.85 -34.42 14.78
N ILE A 24 32.77 -33.60 13.73
CA ILE A 24 32.83 -32.15 13.85
C ILE A 24 31.52 -31.75 14.51
N SER A 25 31.56 -31.70 15.84
CA SER A 25 30.49 -31.17 16.67
C SER A 25 30.22 -29.73 16.21
N THR A 26 29.12 -29.55 15.48
CA THR A 26 28.53 -28.25 15.21
C THR A 26 28.07 -27.67 16.53
N ARG A 27 28.98 -26.99 17.23
CA ARG A 27 28.61 -26.05 18.29
C ARG A 27 27.90 -24.88 17.63
N SER A 28 26.60 -25.03 17.45
CA SER A 28 25.65 -23.94 17.31
C SER A 28 25.81 -23.02 18.51
N ILE A 29 26.53 -21.91 18.33
CA ILE A 29 26.49 -20.79 19.26
C ILE A 29 25.13 -20.11 19.02
N SER A 30 24.07 -20.67 19.61
CA SER A 30 22.83 -19.93 19.80
C SER A 30 23.12 -18.81 20.80
N MET A 31 23.61 -17.67 20.30
CA MET A 31 23.49 -16.40 20.99
C MET A 31 22.01 -16.01 20.97
N ALA A 32 21.24 -16.62 21.87
CA ALA A 32 19.97 -16.08 22.30
C ALA A 32 20.27 -14.76 23.03
N ALA A 33 20.40 -13.68 22.25
CA ALA A 33 20.39 -12.34 22.80
C ALA A 33 18.97 -12.11 23.35
N THR A 34 18.78 -12.41 24.63
CA THR A 34 17.59 -12.01 25.40
C THR A 34 17.62 -10.50 25.52
N ARG A 35 17.29 -9.80 24.43
CA ARG A 35 17.05 -8.35 24.46
C ARG A 35 15.83 -8.19 25.37
N PRO A 36 15.91 -7.46 26.49
CA PRO A 36 14.69 -7.11 27.19
C PRO A 36 13.88 -6.29 26.21
N ALA A 37 12.69 -6.79 25.83
CA ALA A 37 11.72 -5.98 25.12
C ALA A 37 11.33 -4.87 26.08
N PHE A 38 11.94 -3.69 25.92
CA PHE A 38 11.50 -2.49 26.60
C PHE A 38 10.08 -2.23 26.09
N LYS A 39 9.08 -2.67 26.86
CA LYS A 39 7.70 -2.26 26.63
C LYS A 39 7.69 -0.75 26.85
N LEU A 40 7.78 0.00 25.76
CA LEU A 40 7.48 1.42 25.77
C LEU A 40 5.97 1.53 25.99
N SER A 41 5.53 1.40 27.25
CA SER A 41 4.25 1.93 27.68
C SER A 41 4.43 3.44 27.66
N ALA A 42 4.27 4.04 26.48
CA ALA A 42 4.01 5.46 26.42
C ALA A 42 2.69 5.66 27.19
N PRO A 43 2.65 6.47 28.26
CA PRO A 43 1.37 6.90 28.77
C PRO A 43 0.69 7.64 27.63
N ALA A 44 -0.48 7.16 27.21
CA ALA A 44 -1.37 7.94 26.37
C ALA A 44 -1.80 9.14 27.21
N VAL A 45 -1.01 10.21 27.18
CA VAL A 45 -1.41 11.50 27.71
C VAL A 45 -2.60 11.90 26.88
N ALA A 46 -3.79 11.79 27.46
CA ALA A 46 -5.01 12.35 26.89
C ALA A 46 -4.81 13.86 26.83
N ARG A 47 -4.41 14.35 25.66
CA ARG A 47 -4.32 15.79 25.40
C ARG A 47 -5.77 16.27 25.43
N THR A 48 -6.07 17.09 26.42
CA THR A 48 -7.45 17.49 26.75
C THR A 48 -7.65 18.94 26.34
N ILE A 49 -7.33 19.28 25.09
CA ILE A 49 -7.68 20.58 24.52
C ILE A 49 -8.60 20.33 23.33
N LYS A 50 -9.88 20.16 23.65
CA LYS A 50 -10.95 19.92 22.68
C LYS A 50 -11.47 21.22 22.05
N THR A 51 -10.91 22.34 22.50
CA THR A 51 -11.41 23.67 22.21
C THR A 51 -10.28 24.68 22.23
N ILE A 52 -10.10 25.44 21.15
CA ILE A 52 -9.11 26.52 21.06
C ILE A 52 -9.84 27.85 20.84
N SER A 53 -9.60 28.82 21.72
CA SER A 53 -10.09 30.18 21.54
C SER A 53 -9.11 31.00 20.70
N PHE A 54 -9.58 31.57 19.60
CA PHE A 54 -8.81 32.49 18.76
C PHE A 54 -9.27 33.93 18.99
N ASN A 55 -8.45 34.71 19.69
CA ASN A 55 -8.64 36.16 19.88
C ASN A 55 -10.02 36.54 20.48
N GLY A 56 -10.53 35.75 21.42
CA GLY A 56 -11.80 36.02 22.11
C GLY A 56 -13.06 35.80 21.25
N LYS A 57 -12.90 35.26 20.03
CA LYS A 57 -14.01 34.71 19.25
C LYS A 57 -14.17 33.23 19.59
N GLU A 58 -15.40 32.75 19.40
CA GLU A 58 -15.91 31.47 19.87
C GLU A 58 -14.94 30.29 19.72
N ASP A 59 -15.11 29.38 20.64
CA ASP A 59 -14.32 28.19 20.90
C ASP A 59 -14.43 27.17 19.73
N GLU A 60 -13.37 27.01 18.92
CA GLU A 60 -13.35 26.04 17.81
C GLU A 60 -13.13 24.61 18.32
N ILE A 61 -13.98 23.68 17.87
CA ILE A 61 -13.86 22.26 18.24
C ILE A 61 -12.68 21.63 17.50
N VAL A 62 -11.69 21.14 18.26
CA VAL A 62 -10.55 20.42 17.72
C VAL A 62 -10.78 18.92 17.92
N HIS A 63 -10.88 18.19 16.81
CA HIS A 63 -10.97 16.73 16.83
C HIS A 63 -9.58 16.11 16.86
N GLU A 64 -9.34 15.24 17.82
CA GLU A 64 -8.13 14.44 17.90
C GLU A 64 -8.29 13.11 17.17
N ARG A 65 -7.15 12.45 16.90
CA ARG A 65 -7.15 11.10 16.33
C ARG A 65 -7.96 10.10 17.17
N ALA A 66 -8.00 10.30 18.49
CA ALA A 66 -8.78 9.45 19.39
C ALA A 66 -10.30 9.58 19.18
N ASP A 67 -10.80 10.71 18.67
CA ASP A 67 -12.24 10.92 18.43
C ASP A 67 -12.73 10.23 17.13
N TRP A 68 -11.79 9.91 16.23
CA TRP A 68 -12.00 9.25 14.95
C TRP A 68 -11.03 8.08 14.76
N PRO A 69 -11.21 6.97 15.51
CA PRO A 69 -10.43 5.77 15.29
C PRO A 69 -10.72 5.17 13.91
N GLN A 70 -9.81 4.31 13.43
CA GLN A 70 -9.86 3.77 12.07
C GLN A 70 -11.18 3.04 11.78
N GLU A 71 -11.71 2.28 12.73
CA GLU A 71 -12.94 1.51 12.55
C GLU A 71 -14.14 2.43 12.30
N LYS A 72 -14.19 3.57 13.00
CA LYS A 72 -15.23 4.58 12.80
C LYS A 72 -15.10 5.26 11.43
N LEU A 73 -13.88 5.51 10.96
CA LEU A 73 -13.65 6.07 9.62
C LEU A 73 -14.08 5.09 8.52
N LEU A 74 -13.72 3.82 8.66
CA LEU A 74 -14.12 2.78 7.70
C LEU A 74 -15.63 2.59 7.69
N ASP A 75 -16.29 2.60 8.84
CA ASP A 75 -17.75 2.52 8.90
C ASP A 75 -18.44 3.75 8.28
N TYR A 76 -17.88 4.94 8.49
CA TYR A 76 -18.40 6.19 7.95
C TYR A 76 -18.35 6.19 6.40
N PHE A 77 -17.21 5.78 5.83
CA PHE A 77 -16.97 5.78 4.38
C PHE A 77 -17.27 4.45 3.68
N LYS A 78 -17.93 3.49 4.35
CA LYS A 78 -18.14 2.13 3.83
C LYS A 78 -18.88 2.06 2.49
N ASN A 79 -19.73 3.05 2.21
CA ASN A 79 -20.53 3.14 1.00
C ASN A 79 -19.94 4.12 -0.03
N ASP A 80 -18.82 4.75 0.30
CA ASP A 80 -18.20 5.75 -0.54
C ASP A 80 -17.10 5.16 -1.41
N THR A 81 -16.93 5.77 -2.57
CA THR A 81 -15.77 5.57 -3.43
C THR A 81 -15.07 6.89 -3.57
N ILE A 82 -13.83 6.98 -3.10
CA ILE A 82 -13.03 8.20 -3.15
C ILE A 82 -12.24 8.18 -4.45
N ALA A 83 -12.59 9.05 -5.39
CA ALA A 83 -11.89 9.22 -6.65
C ALA A 83 -10.85 10.34 -6.54
N LEU A 84 -9.57 9.98 -6.54
CA LEU A 84 -8.46 10.92 -6.58
C LEU A 84 -8.12 11.24 -8.03
N ILE A 85 -8.39 12.47 -8.44
CA ILE A 85 -8.12 12.94 -9.80
C ILE A 85 -6.75 13.60 -9.82
N GLY A 86 -5.80 12.93 -10.46
CA GLY A 86 -4.39 13.31 -10.45
C GLY A 86 -3.55 12.43 -9.53
N TYR A 87 -2.32 12.15 -9.99
CA TYR A 87 -1.34 11.33 -9.27
C TYR A 87 0.02 12.03 -9.26
N GLY A 88 0.00 13.29 -8.81
CA GLY A 88 1.18 14.07 -8.43
C GLY A 88 1.54 13.86 -6.97
N SER A 89 2.23 14.81 -6.33
CA SER A 89 2.66 14.67 -4.91
C SER A 89 1.52 14.43 -3.94
N GLN A 90 0.40 15.17 -4.08
CA GLN A 90 -0.77 15.02 -3.21
C GLN A 90 -1.52 13.72 -3.52
N GLY A 91 -1.81 13.43 -4.78
CA GLY A 91 -2.54 12.22 -5.18
C GLY A 91 -1.80 10.93 -4.83
N TYR A 92 -0.47 10.91 -5.02
CA TYR A 92 0.40 9.82 -4.61
C TYR A 92 0.34 9.61 -3.09
N GLY A 93 0.66 10.64 -2.29
CA GLY A 93 0.74 10.51 -0.85
C GLY A 93 -0.62 10.21 -0.20
N GLN A 94 -1.66 10.94 -0.58
CA GLN A 94 -3.01 10.74 -0.03
C GLN A 94 -3.60 9.40 -0.48
N GLY A 95 -3.42 9.02 -1.75
CA GLY A 95 -3.97 7.78 -2.30
C GLY A 95 -3.39 6.54 -1.64
N LEU A 96 -2.07 6.46 -1.49
CA LEU A 96 -1.43 5.33 -0.81
C LEU A 96 -1.85 5.27 0.65
N ASN A 97 -1.86 6.41 1.36
CA ASN A 97 -2.29 6.45 2.75
C ASN A 97 -3.73 5.96 2.93
N MET A 98 -4.67 6.41 2.09
CA MET A 98 -6.07 6.00 2.20
C MET A 98 -6.25 4.52 1.86
N ARG A 99 -5.61 4.04 0.79
CA ARG A 99 -5.63 2.63 0.37
C ARG A 99 -5.10 1.72 1.48
N ASP A 100 -3.95 2.07 2.05
CA ASP A 100 -3.30 1.26 3.08
C ASP A 100 -4.08 1.29 4.41
N ASN A 101 -4.93 2.29 4.63
CA ASN A 101 -5.89 2.34 5.74
C ASN A 101 -7.21 1.58 5.44
N GLY A 102 -7.37 1.00 4.25
CA GLY A 102 -8.52 0.18 3.88
C GLY A 102 -9.72 0.95 3.30
N LEU A 103 -9.56 2.23 2.95
CA LEU A 103 -10.60 2.99 2.26
C LEU A 103 -10.74 2.53 0.81
N ASN A 104 -11.97 2.61 0.29
CA ASN A 104 -12.25 2.33 -1.12
C ASN A 104 -11.84 3.53 -1.99
N VAL A 105 -10.64 3.45 -2.54
CA VAL A 105 -10.01 4.53 -3.30
C VAL A 105 -9.72 4.09 -4.72
N ILE A 106 -9.99 4.99 -5.67
CA ILE A 106 -9.66 4.82 -7.08
C ILE A 106 -8.88 6.03 -7.58
N ILE A 107 -7.96 5.78 -8.52
CA ILE A 107 -7.16 6.84 -9.16
C ILE A 107 -7.72 7.14 -10.54
N GLY A 108 -7.96 8.43 -10.81
CA GLY A 108 -8.31 8.98 -12.12
C GLY A 108 -7.15 9.76 -12.71
N VAL A 109 -6.50 9.20 -13.74
CA VAL A 109 -5.42 9.88 -14.48
C VAL A 109 -5.52 9.62 -15.97
N ARG A 110 -4.89 10.48 -16.78
CA ARG A 110 -4.87 10.32 -18.24
C ARG A 110 -4.20 8.99 -18.61
N LYS A 111 -4.89 8.17 -19.40
CA LYS A 111 -4.41 6.86 -19.87
C LYS A 111 -3.04 6.97 -20.54
N ASP A 112 -2.20 5.97 -20.28
CA ASP A 112 -0.86 5.76 -20.87
C ASP A 112 0.17 6.88 -20.62
N GLY A 113 -0.16 7.89 -19.81
CA GLY A 113 0.74 8.96 -19.39
C GLY A 113 1.74 8.55 -18.30
N ALA A 114 2.64 9.48 -17.93
CA ALA A 114 3.64 9.26 -16.88
C ALA A 114 3.00 8.89 -15.52
N SER A 115 1.98 9.64 -15.10
CA SER A 115 1.24 9.37 -13.86
C SER A 115 0.49 8.02 -13.89
N TRP A 116 0.03 7.58 -15.06
CA TRP A 116 -0.61 6.27 -15.21
C TRP A 116 0.38 5.14 -14.99
N LYS A 117 1.60 5.25 -15.54
CA LYS A 117 2.68 4.29 -15.32
C LYS A 117 3.13 4.27 -13.86
N ALA A 118 3.34 5.44 -13.27
CA ALA A 118 3.68 5.56 -11.84
C ALA A 118 2.63 4.91 -10.94
N ALA A 119 1.34 5.14 -11.21
CA ALA A 119 0.28 4.48 -10.44
C ALA A 119 0.32 2.95 -10.60
N GLN A 120 0.59 2.42 -11.79
CA GLN A 120 0.74 0.97 -11.96
C GLN A 120 1.94 0.40 -11.20
N GLU A 121 3.07 1.12 -11.18
CA GLU A 121 4.27 0.75 -10.42
C GLU A 121 3.99 0.67 -8.91
N ASP A 122 3.12 1.54 -8.39
CA ASP A 122 2.68 1.53 -7.00
C ASP A 122 1.56 0.51 -6.69
N GLY A 123 1.17 -0.31 -7.67
CA GLY A 123 0.19 -1.38 -7.51
C GLY A 123 -1.27 -0.98 -7.75
N TRP A 124 -1.53 0.18 -8.36
CA TRP A 124 -2.86 0.50 -8.87
C TRP A 124 -3.13 -0.27 -10.16
N VAL A 125 -4.28 -0.93 -10.24
CA VAL A 125 -4.61 -1.89 -11.30
C VAL A 125 -5.63 -1.29 -12.27
N PRO A 126 -5.28 -1.15 -13.57
CA PRO A 126 -6.21 -0.72 -14.61
C PRO A 126 -7.53 -1.49 -14.59
N GLY A 127 -8.65 -0.77 -14.63
CA GLY A 127 -9.99 -1.36 -14.65
C GLY A 127 -10.51 -1.87 -13.30
N LYS A 128 -9.69 -1.83 -12.24
CA LYS A 128 -10.12 -2.14 -10.86
C LYS A 128 -10.14 -0.89 -9.97
N ASN A 129 -9.01 -0.22 -9.86
CA ASN A 129 -8.81 0.97 -9.03
C ASN A 129 -7.93 2.03 -9.71
N LEU A 130 -7.66 1.87 -11.00
CA LEU A 130 -7.02 2.85 -11.87
C LEU A 130 -7.86 3.01 -13.14
N PHE A 131 -8.31 4.24 -13.39
CA PHE A 131 -9.25 4.56 -14.46
C PHE A 131 -8.85 5.86 -15.17
N ASP A 132 -9.41 6.06 -16.36
CA ASP A 132 -9.36 7.38 -16.98
C ASP A 132 -10.07 8.42 -16.10
N VAL A 133 -9.69 9.69 -16.21
CA VAL A 133 -10.23 10.79 -15.41
C VAL A 133 -11.76 10.80 -15.39
N ASN A 134 -12.41 10.74 -16.55
CA ASN A 134 -13.88 10.81 -16.62
C ASN A 134 -14.55 9.58 -16.00
N GLU A 135 -13.94 8.41 -16.19
CA GLU A 135 -14.44 7.17 -15.63
C GLU A 135 -14.31 7.15 -14.09
N ALA A 136 -13.20 7.65 -13.55
CA ALA A 136 -13.01 7.79 -12.11
C ALA A 136 -14.02 8.78 -11.50
N ILE A 137 -14.26 9.93 -12.15
CA ILE A 137 -15.26 10.92 -11.70
C ILE A 137 -16.65 10.27 -11.60
N ASN A 138 -17.05 9.49 -12.61
CA ASN A 138 -18.36 8.84 -12.62
C ASN A 138 -18.50 7.72 -11.59
N LYS A 139 -17.39 7.08 -11.18
CA LYS A 139 -17.39 6.01 -10.17
C LYS A 139 -17.28 6.55 -8.74
N GLY A 140 -16.69 7.73 -8.56
CA GLY A 140 -16.50 8.35 -7.26
C GLY A 140 -17.79 8.91 -6.68
N THR A 141 -18.08 8.59 -5.42
CA THR A 141 -19.07 9.35 -4.64
C THR A 141 -18.47 10.64 -4.12
N ILE A 142 -17.17 10.60 -3.80
CA ILE A 142 -16.35 11.75 -3.39
C ILE A 142 -15.26 11.92 -4.43
N VAL A 143 -15.22 13.10 -5.07
CA VAL A 143 -14.21 13.42 -6.08
C VAL A 143 -13.21 14.42 -5.49
N MET A 144 -11.96 13.99 -5.36
CA MET A 144 -10.85 14.82 -4.91
C MET A 144 -10.05 15.30 -6.11
N ASN A 145 -10.23 16.57 -6.48
CA ASN A 145 -9.48 17.18 -7.58
C ASN A 145 -8.10 17.63 -7.09
N LEU A 146 -7.07 16.82 -7.38
CA LEU A 146 -5.68 17.06 -6.98
C LEU A 146 -4.80 17.44 -8.18
N LEU A 147 -5.43 18.01 -9.21
CA LEU A 147 -4.76 18.61 -10.35
C LEU A 147 -4.26 20.02 -9.99
N SER A 148 -3.26 20.50 -10.71
CA SER A 148 -2.87 21.93 -10.63
C SER A 148 -4.03 22.82 -11.05
N ASP A 149 -4.14 24.02 -10.48
CA ASP A 149 -5.26 24.95 -10.75
C ASP A 149 -5.50 25.19 -12.25
N ALA A 150 -4.41 25.29 -13.03
CA ALA A 150 -4.48 25.42 -14.48
C ALA A 150 -5.12 24.20 -15.17
N ALA A 151 -4.83 22.99 -14.68
CA ALA A 151 -5.43 21.78 -15.18
C ALA A 151 -6.89 21.61 -14.72
N GLN A 152 -7.26 22.12 -13.54
CA GLN A 152 -8.64 22.06 -13.03
C GLN A 152 -9.63 22.74 -13.99
N LEU A 153 -9.27 23.92 -14.52
CA LEU A 153 -10.08 24.65 -15.52
C LEU A 153 -10.39 23.79 -16.75
N SER A 154 -9.42 23.00 -17.23
CA SER A 154 -9.59 22.15 -18.41
C SER A 154 -10.45 20.90 -18.16
N THR A 155 -10.57 20.47 -16.90
CA THR A 155 -11.32 19.27 -16.50
C THR A 155 -12.73 19.57 -15.97
N SER A 156 -13.03 20.83 -15.63
CA SER A 156 -14.29 21.24 -15.01
C SER A 156 -15.59 21.14 -15.84
N PRO A 157 -15.63 21.23 -17.19
CA PRO A 157 -16.93 21.22 -17.87
C PRO A 157 -17.63 19.84 -17.88
N THR A 158 -16.95 18.76 -17.46
CA THR A 158 -17.51 17.40 -17.38
C THR A 158 -17.85 16.98 -15.95
N ALA A 159 -17.25 17.61 -14.94
CA ALA A 159 -17.51 17.35 -13.54
C ALA A 159 -18.67 18.21 -13.01
N SER A 160 -19.87 18.06 -13.57
CA SER A 160 -21.06 18.53 -12.84
C SER A 160 -21.17 17.64 -11.59
N PRO A 161 -21.16 18.20 -10.37
CA PRO A 161 -21.20 17.37 -9.17
C PRO A 161 -22.50 16.54 -9.19
N PRO A 162 -22.46 15.25 -8.80
CA PRO A 162 -23.69 14.53 -8.57
C PRO A 162 -24.49 15.30 -7.52
N SER A 163 -25.69 15.72 -7.91
CA SER A 163 -26.67 16.36 -7.05
C SER A 163 -26.98 15.46 -5.84
N SER A 164 -26.26 15.62 -4.73
CA SER A 164 -26.78 15.47 -3.37
C SER A 164 -25.67 15.56 -2.30
N ARG A 165 -25.98 16.34 -1.26
CA ARG A 165 -25.31 16.46 0.06
C ARG A 165 -23.90 17.09 0.09
N ILE A 166 -23.91 18.41 0.22
CA ILE A 166 -23.11 19.10 1.25
C ILE A 166 -24.09 19.42 2.40
#